data_AF-A0A842UIS9-F1
#
_entry.id   AF-A0A842UIS9-F1
#
_cell.length_a   1.000
_cell.length_b   1.000
_cell.length_c   1.000
_cell.angle_alpha   90.00
_cell.angle_beta   90.00
_cell.angle_gamma   90.00
#
_symmetry.space_group_name_H-M   'P 1'
#
loop_
_entity.id
_entity.type
_entity.pdbx_description
1 polymer ?
#
loop_
_entity_poly.entity_id
_entity_poly.type
_entity_poly.pdbx_seq_one_letter_code
_entity_poly.pdbx_strand_id
1 'polypeptide(L)'
;MARRNRIIYPSNSVWANGNVLYRVQTFGSTTAFNTEDVFELGQLKVIDVVDDSPTVTVTIETGEFGSLSNLYHLSNLEFDSVISNDAVAASGHLTVVSGLGDDAVNIAHYHGVALTDFGLSGCETGSAVEIWAPIQNECSLGTDNDEIDQTMYLPRVFVNSIEWTYSAGANAAENFGAETDAKFWFTNDGRFISNEEFVYTSSPPETDTNTGVTGGTGFKVDASETSVYLGLDQNAATAELVSTRSTGQLAFLRFDVFGTPSVRYYNRSTKTSFEVPVEAGTAAKAGTYVYDSTDNQLYEPTDLTTNNELLGEAKADGDILFVVYAANHYARRWEDLDSTTQTDRGGAKSTSKMATRRDAEYFAPIEIDPGDKPEDVGAVRQGQIEIYLVDKDVLPPDFNLDNELALRVTSVTITADLTREPLFELSHLRPYDRSLTFPIPFTVTVETTASDLTEYATFASKKQGVAIDLTTDEVSIYDFMSANERLDLVVLIYQQTDEEAGGVGSQRRVVTREMVGDEYYQRGQRFIYYDGTTSDPDTGINYGTSIPVSPTKDNTHRERPLKTVIAKDLRITDEAYNLTLGENATQTYGFRGTNRVFAVLGEVDTGDLVADPGFQVNPDAPRIF
;
A
#
# COMPACT_ATOMS: atom_id res chain seq x y z
N MET A 1 11.23 -14.28 41.12
CA MET A 1 11.25 -13.40 39.93
C MET A 1 9.82 -13.23 39.47
N ALA A 2 9.30 -12.01 39.49
CA ALA A 2 8.00 -11.73 38.87
C ALA A 2 8.16 -12.01 37.37
N ARG A 3 7.41 -12.97 36.84
CA ARG A 3 7.35 -13.20 35.39
C ARG A 3 6.85 -11.89 34.77
N ARG A 4 7.62 -11.31 33.85
CA ARG A 4 7.15 -10.18 33.05
C ARG A 4 5.95 -10.71 32.26
N ASN A 5 4.75 -10.19 32.52
CA ASN A 5 3.52 -10.60 31.83
C ASN A 5 3.38 -9.99 30.43
N ARG A 6 4.25 -9.03 30.07
CA ARG A 6 4.28 -8.38 28.76
C ARG A 6 5.73 -8.11 28.38
N ILE A 7 6.17 -8.65 27.25
CA ILE A 7 7.44 -8.30 26.60
C ILE A 7 7.05 -7.41 25.43
N ILE A 8 7.56 -6.18 25.41
CA ILE A 8 7.37 -5.24 24.31
C ILE A 8 8.65 -5.35 23.48
N TYR A 9 8.49 -5.67 22.20
CA TYR A 9 9.58 -5.63 21.24
C TYR A 9 9.41 -4.34 20.42
N PRO A 10 10.27 -3.34 20.60
CA PRO A 10 10.31 -2.23 19.68
C PRO A 10 10.86 -2.74 18.34
N SER A 11 9.97 -2.84 17.36
CA SER A 11 10.37 -2.93 15.95
C SER A 11 10.61 -1.52 15.46
N ASN A 12 11.73 -1.29 14.78
CA ASN A 12 12.06 0.05 14.29
C ASN A 12 11.48 0.31 12.89
N SER A 13 11.20 -0.75 12.13
CA SER A 13 10.51 -0.69 10.84
C SER A 13 9.65 -1.92 10.64
N VAL A 14 8.67 -1.82 9.75
CA VAL A 14 7.87 -2.93 9.24
C VAL A 14 7.95 -2.84 7.73
N TRP A 15 8.16 -3.98 7.08
CA TRP A 15 8.35 -4.05 5.63
C TRP A 15 7.24 -4.89 5.01
N ALA A 16 6.84 -4.53 3.80
CA ALA A 16 5.89 -5.26 2.97
C ALA A 16 6.44 -5.35 1.54
N ASN A 17 6.63 -6.57 1.04
CA ASN A 17 7.13 -6.83 -0.32
C ASN A 17 8.40 -6.04 -0.68
N GLY A 18 9.35 -5.92 0.24
CA GLY A 18 10.59 -5.17 0.00
C GLY A 18 10.52 -3.70 0.33
N ASN A 19 9.34 -3.14 0.60
CA ASN A 19 9.17 -1.71 0.84
C ASN A 19 8.93 -1.44 2.33
N VAL A 20 9.48 -0.35 2.86
CA VAL A 20 9.21 0.09 4.22
C VAL A 20 7.77 0.59 4.31
N LEU A 21 7.02 0.11 5.29
CA LEU A 21 5.75 0.72 5.65
C LEU A 21 5.99 1.97 6.48
N TYR A 22 5.45 3.10 6.03
CA TYR A 22 5.66 4.38 6.68
C TYR A 22 4.70 4.57 7.86
N ARG A 23 5.23 5.18 8.93
CA ARG A 23 4.45 5.66 10.10
C ARG A 23 3.60 4.58 10.78
N VAL A 24 4.08 3.34 10.76
CA VAL A 24 3.50 2.26 11.55
C VAL A 24 3.67 2.60 13.03
N GLN A 25 2.56 2.75 13.75
CA GLN A 25 2.55 3.01 15.19
C GLN A 25 2.54 1.69 15.97
N THR A 26 1.74 0.74 15.49
CA THR A 26 1.58 -0.56 16.13
C THR A 26 1.64 -1.65 15.08
N PHE A 27 2.49 -2.65 15.33
CA PHE A 27 2.50 -3.90 14.59
C PHE A 27 2.28 -5.06 15.57
N GLY A 28 1.19 -5.80 15.35
CA GLY A 28 0.79 -6.93 16.15
C GLY A 28 0.78 -8.19 15.31
N SER A 29 1.27 -9.29 15.88
CA SER A 29 1.14 -10.63 15.30
C SER A 29 0.84 -11.63 16.41
N THR A 30 -0.39 -12.12 16.45
CA THR A 30 -0.88 -13.08 17.45
C THR A 30 -1.09 -14.43 16.81
N THR A 31 -0.49 -15.48 17.37
CA THR A 31 -0.68 -16.86 16.92
C THR A 31 -1.60 -17.57 17.89
N ALA A 32 -2.71 -18.12 17.38
CA ALA A 32 -3.60 -18.99 18.15
C ALA A 32 -3.27 -20.46 17.85
N PHE A 33 -3.04 -21.24 18.90
CA PHE A 33 -2.91 -22.70 18.84
C PHE A 33 -4.20 -23.30 19.40
N ASN A 34 -5.08 -23.75 18.51
CA ASN A 34 -6.30 -24.42 18.92
C ASN A 34 -6.03 -25.93 18.95
N THR A 35 -6.21 -26.53 20.12
CA THR A 35 -6.14 -27.98 20.30
C THR A 35 -7.47 -28.43 20.87
N GLU A 36 -8.16 -29.33 20.18
CA GLU A 36 -9.45 -29.85 20.62
C GLU A 36 -9.29 -31.29 21.13
N ASP A 37 -9.64 -31.50 22.40
CA ASP A 37 -9.69 -32.84 22.98
C ASP A 37 -10.96 -33.56 22.49
N VAL A 38 -10.78 -34.69 21.79
CA VAL A 38 -11.87 -35.55 21.33
C VAL A 38 -12.18 -36.61 22.37
N PHE A 39 -13.44 -36.67 22.78
CA PHE A 39 -13.98 -37.66 23.71
C PHE A 39 -14.95 -38.61 23.00
N GLU A 40 -14.90 -39.90 23.34
CA GLU A 40 -15.92 -40.86 22.92
C GLU A 40 -17.11 -40.79 23.88
N LEU A 41 -18.32 -40.92 23.32
CA LEU A 41 -19.57 -40.95 24.07
C LEU A 41 -19.53 -42.03 25.17
N GLY A 42 -19.49 -41.60 26.43
CA GLY A 42 -19.47 -42.46 27.60
C GLY A 42 -18.09 -42.74 28.21
N GLN A 43 -17.01 -42.21 27.63
CA GLN A 43 -15.68 -42.24 28.23
C GLN A 43 -15.21 -40.83 28.61
N LEU A 44 -14.72 -40.67 29.85
CA LEU A 44 -14.15 -39.42 30.33
C LEU A 44 -12.70 -39.20 29.86
N LYS A 45 -12.11 -40.21 29.19
CA LYS A 45 -10.72 -40.17 28.78
C LYS A 45 -10.63 -39.57 27.37
N VAL A 46 -9.71 -38.61 27.20
CA VAL A 46 -9.33 -38.08 25.89
C VAL A 46 -8.84 -39.22 25.03
N ILE A 47 -9.49 -39.41 23.88
CA ILE A 47 -9.16 -40.46 22.93
C ILE A 47 -8.22 -39.95 21.86
N ASP A 48 -8.40 -38.69 21.48
CA ASP A 48 -7.53 -38.01 20.52
C ASP A 48 -7.44 -36.52 20.88
N VAL A 49 -6.35 -35.88 20.48
CA VAL A 49 -6.21 -34.43 20.51
C VAL A 49 -6.06 -34.01 19.06
N VAL A 50 -7.07 -33.33 18.54
CA VAL A 50 -7.02 -32.78 17.20
C VAL A 50 -6.33 -31.44 17.31
N ASP A 51 -5.09 -31.39 16.84
CA ASP A 51 -4.36 -30.14 16.65
C ASP A 51 -4.92 -29.46 15.39
N ASP A 52 -5.52 -28.27 15.55
CA ASP A 52 -5.97 -27.46 14.43
C ASP A 52 -4.78 -26.70 13.81
N SER A 53 -4.94 -26.23 12.58
CA SER A 53 -3.91 -25.41 11.94
C SER A 53 -3.72 -24.11 12.73
N PRO A 54 -2.50 -23.75 13.16
CA PRO A 54 -2.27 -22.49 13.83
C PRO A 54 -2.65 -21.36 12.88
N THR A 55 -3.40 -20.38 13.41
CA THR A 55 -3.78 -19.18 12.67
C THR A 55 -3.02 -17.99 13.25
N VAL A 56 -2.42 -17.19 12.38
CA VAL A 56 -1.71 -15.97 12.77
C VAL A 56 -2.53 -14.77 12.33
N THR A 57 -3.00 -13.99 13.30
CA THR A 57 -3.63 -12.69 13.06
C THR A 57 -2.58 -11.60 13.10
N VAL A 58 -2.58 -10.75 12.09
CA VAL A 58 -1.67 -9.61 11.94
C VAL A 58 -2.50 -8.33 12.01
N THR A 59 -2.01 -7.34 12.75
CA THR A 59 -2.64 -6.02 12.88
C THR A 59 -1.60 -4.95 12.64
N ILE A 60 -1.86 -4.04 11.71
CA ILE A 60 -0.99 -2.91 11.39
C ILE A 60 -1.80 -1.64 11.61
N GLU A 61 -1.35 -0.79 12.52
CA GLU A 61 -1.91 0.53 12.74
C GLU A 61 -0.92 1.56 12.21
N THR A 62 -1.37 2.38 11.26
CA THR A 62 -0.53 3.37 10.60
C THR A 62 -1.09 4.78 10.79
N GLY A 63 -0.17 5.72 10.94
CA GLY A 63 -0.45 7.15 10.93
C GLY A 63 -0.21 7.79 9.55
N GLU A 64 -0.47 7.05 8.47
CA GLU A 64 -0.26 7.52 7.10
C GLU A 64 -1.59 8.00 6.51
N PHE A 65 -1.75 9.31 6.38
CA PHE A 65 -3.04 9.92 5.99
C PHE A 65 -2.95 10.68 4.66
N GLY A 66 -1.76 11.12 4.26
CA GLY A 66 -1.55 11.87 3.01
C GLY A 66 -1.03 11.03 1.85
N SER A 67 -0.57 9.81 2.11
CA SER A 67 0.06 8.96 1.10
C SER A 67 -0.74 7.66 0.90
N LEU A 68 -0.55 7.07 -0.28
CA LEU A 68 -1.07 5.75 -0.64
C LEU A 68 -0.03 4.64 -0.54
N SER A 69 1.22 4.94 -0.18
CA SER A 69 2.34 3.99 -0.22
C SER A 69 2.04 2.68 0.51
N ASN A 70 1.60 2.73 1.78
CA ASN A 70 1.27 1.49 2.50
C ASN A 70 0.13 0.72 1.81
N LEU A 71 -0.88 1.41 1.29
CA LEU A 71 -2.00 0.76 0.58
C LEU A 71 -1.54 0.07 -0.70
N TYR A 72 -0.65 0.68 -1.49
CA TYR A 72 -0.06 0.05 -2.68
C TYR A 72 0.71 -1.21 -2.30
N HIS A 73 1.60 -1.12 -1.30
CA HIS A 73 2.41 -2.27 -0.88
C HIS A 73 1.55 -3.40 -0.31
N LEU A 74 0.51 -3.08 0.47
CA LEU A 74 -0.40 -4.06 1.05
C LEU A 74 -1.40 -4.65 0.05
N SER A 75 -1.70 -3.96 -1.05
CA SER A 75 -2.50 -4.48 -2.17
C SER A 75 -1.65 -5.17 -3.24
N ASN A 76 -0.33 -5.27 -3.04
CA ASN A 76 0.62 -5.84 -3.99
C ASN A 76 0.62 -5.09 -5.35
N LEU A 77 0.49 -3.76 -5.30
CA LEU A 77 0.56 -2.84 -6.43
C LEU A 77 1.86 -2.03 -6.40
N GLU A 78 2.41 -1.71 -7.57
CA GLU A 78 3.76 -1.14 -7.68
C GLU A 78 3.68 0.39 -7.51
N PHE A 79 4.18 0.90 -6.39
CA PHE A 79 4.11 2.33 -6.08
C PHE A 79 4.92 3.18 -7.07
N ASP A 80 6.17 2.80 -7.35
CA ASP A 80 7.10 3.58 -8.16
C ASP A 80 6.67 3.70 -9.63
N SER A 81 6.18 2.61 -10.24
CA SER A 81 5.70 2.67 -11.63
C SER A 81 4.44 3.52 -11.77
N VAL A 82 3.63 3.58 -10.71
CA VAL A 82 2.35 4.26 -10.74
C VAL A 82 2.53 5.75 -10.47
N ILE A 83 3.33 6.19 -9.51
CA ILE A 83 3.33 7.62 -9.08
C ILE A 83 4.42 8.46 -9.77
N SER A 84 5.52 7.85 -10.23
CA SER A 84 6.62 8.60 -10.86
C SER A 84 6.27 9.23 -12.23
N ASN A 85 5.15 8.80 -12.83
CA ASN A 85 4.70 9.24 -14.15
C ASN A 85 3.26 9.72 -14.09
N ASP A 86 2.92 10.71 -14.92
CA ASP A 86 1.52 11.11 -15.11
C ASP A 86 0.64 9.90 -15.45
N ALA A 87 -0.53 9.82 -14.83
CA ALA A 87 -1.53 8.81 -15.15
C ALA A 87 -1.98 8.96 -16.61
N VAL A 88 -1.56 8.02 -17.44
CA VAL A 88 -2.07 7.80 -18.79
C VAL A 88 -2.81 6.45 -18.82
N ALA A 89 -3.40 6.10 -19.96
CA ALA A 89 -4.12 4.83 -20.11
C ALA A 89 -3.31 3.58 -19.72
N ALA A 90 -1.98 3.65 -19.78
CA ALA A 90 -1.09 2.55 -19.41
C ALA A 90 -0.55 2.58 -17.97
N SER A 91 -0.59 3.73 -17.27
CA SER A 91 0.02 3.90 -15.93
C SER A 91 -1.01 4.16 -14.82
N GLY A 92 -2.20 4.67 -15.15
CA GLY A 92 -3.26 4.88 -14.16
C GLY A 92 -3.92 3.56 -13.74
N HIS A 93 -3.92 3.28 -12.43
CA HIS A 93 -4.54 2.08 -11.87
C HIS A 93 -6.07 2.18 -11.82
N LEU A 94 -6.59 3.36 -11.47
CA LEU A 94 -8.01 3.62 -11.49
C LEU A 94 -8.37 4.42 -12.73
N THR A 95 -9.49 4.08 -13.35
CA THR A 95 -10.01 4.78 -14.53
C THR A 95 -11.44 5.20 -14.27
N VAL A 96 -11.75 6.46 -14.56
CA VAL A 96 -13.14 6.95 -14.58
C VAL A 96 -13.60 6.93 -16.02
N VAL A 97 -14.62 6.12 -16.28
CA VAL A 97 -15.29 6.07 -17.58
C VAL A 97 -16.57 6.90 -17.46
N SER A 98 -16.62 8.02 -18.19
CA SER A 98 -17.86 8.80 -18.34
C SER A 98 -18.56 8.46 -19.66
N GLY A 99 -19.83 8.06 -19.57
CA GLY A 99 -20.68 7.69 -20.71
C GLY A 99 -21.18 6.24 -20.66
N LEU A 100 -22.27 5.96 -21.38
CA LEU A 100 -22.82 4.61 -21.55
C LEU A 100 -22.61 4.14 -23.00
N GLY A 101 -21.98 2.98 -23.21
CA GLY A 101 -21.78 2.38 -24.54
C GLY A 101 -20.57 2.92 -25.30
N ASP A 102 -20.65 2.94 -26.63
CA ASP A 102 -19.55 3.34 -27.54
C ASP A 102 -19.21 4.86 -27.47
N ASP A 103 -19.96 5.63 -26.68
CA ASP A 103 -19.82 7.09 -26.52
C ASP A 103 -19.06 7.47 -25.23
N ALA A 104 -18.02 6.73 -24.82
CA ALA A 104 -17.17 7.15 -23.71
C ALA A 104 -16.34 8.39 -24.13
N VAL A 105 -16.69 9.58 -23.61
CA VAL A 105 -16.13 10.87 -24.09
C VAL A 105 -15.02 11.41 -23.20
N ASN A 106 -15.01 11.13 -21.89
CA ASN A 106 -13.90 11.48 -21.01
C ASN A 106 -13.46 10.26 -20.19
N ILE A 107 -12.26 9.78 -20.47
CA ILE A 107 -11.56 8.78 -19.68
C ILE A 107 -10.51 9.53 -18.86
N ALA A 108 -10.68 9.58 -17.55
CA ALA A 108 -9.68 10.11 -16.63
C ALA A 108 -8.97 8.94 -15.94
N HIS A 109 -7.65 9.04 -15.80
CA HIS A 109 -6.84 8.02 -15.18
C HIS A 109 -6.31 8.56 -13.85
N TYR A 110 -6.32 7.74 -12.82
CA TYR A 110 -5.95 8.11 -11.47
C TYR A 110 -4.99 7.09 -10.89
N HIS A 111 -4.07 7.57 -10.06
CA HIS A 111 -3.31 6.73 -9.14
C HIS A 111 -4.19 6.47 -7.93
N GLY A 112 -4.60 5.23 -7.72
CA GLY A 112 -5.36 4.86 -6.54
C GLY A 112 -5.42 3.36 -6.32
N VAL A 113 -6.06 2.96 -5.23
CA VAL A 113 -6.28 1.58 -4.84
C VAL A 113 -7.77 1.39 -4.57
N ALA A 114 -8.35 0.31 -5.09
CA ALA A 114 -9.72 -0.13 -4.82
C ALA A 114 -9.72 -1.32 -3.85
N LEU A 115 -10.82 -1.51 -3.11
CA LEU A 115 -10.98 -2.71 -2.27
C LEU A 115 -10.83 -4.02 -3.03
N THR A 116 -11.22 -4.03 -4.31
CA THR A 116 -11.09 -5.21 -5.16
C THR A 116 -9.64 -5.60 -5.42
N ASP A 117 -8.68 -4.69 -5.30
CA ASP A 117 -7.27 -4.97 -5.59
C ASP A 117 -6.67 -5.96 -4.59
N PHE A 118 -7.14 -5.95 -3.34
CA PHE A 118 -6.78 -6.95 -2.33
C PHE A 118 -7.28 -8.38 -2.66
N GLY A 119 -8.14 -8.51 -3.67
CA GLY A 119 -8.61 -9.79 -4.22
C GLY A 119 -8.12 -10.10 -5.62
N LEU A 120 -7.52 -9.13 -6.33
CA LEU A 120 -7.14 -9.23 -7.74
C LEU A 120 -5.64 -9.54 -7.86
N SER A 121 -5.23 -10.77 -7.61
CA SER A 121 -4.03 -11.33 -8.22
C SER A 121 -4.44 -12.57 -9.02
N GLY A 122 -3.71 -12.87 -10.09
CA GLY A 122 -4.04 -13.90 -11.07
C GLY A 122 -4.40 -15.25 -10.44
N CYS A 123 -5.03 -16.09 -11.27
CA CYS A 123 -5.80 -17.30 -10.93
C CYS A 123 -5.16 -18.39 -10.03
N GLU A 124 -4.01 -18.17 -9.37
CA GLU A 124 -3.33 -19.21 -8.60
C GLU A 124 -2.99 -18.87 -7.15
N THR A 125 -3.02 -17.61 -6.72
CA THR A 125 -2.91 -17.28 -5.29
C THR A 125 -3.28 -15.80 -5.12
N GLY A 126 -4.21 -15.49 -4.22
CA GLY A 126 -4.57 -14.10 -3.87
C GLY A 126 -3.36 -13.22 -3.54
N SER A 127 -3.54 -11.89 -3.48
CA SER A 127 -2.47 -10.87 -3.37
C SER A 127 -1.79 -10.91 -2.01
N ALA A 128 -1.09 -12.00 -1.74
CA ALA A 128 -0.42 -12.24 -0.48
C ALA A 128 0.82 -11.36 -0.42
N VAL A 129 1.03 -10.74 0.74
CA VAL A 129 2.14 -9.82 1.00
C VAL A 129 3.16 -10.54 1.88
N GLU A 130 4.43 -10.32 1.63
CA GLU A 130 5.51 -10.76 2.51
C GLU A 130 5.81 -9.64 3.51
N ILE A 131 5.66 -9.91 4.80
CA ILE A 131 5.89 -8.92 5.85
C ILE A 131 7.05 -9.35 6.75
N TRP A 132 7.95 -8.42 7.07
CA TRP A 132 8.94 -8.65 8.11
C TRP A 132 9.18 -7.43 8.99
N ALA A 133 9.63 -7.73 10.20
CA ALA A 133 9.85 -6.77 11.26
C ALA A 133 11.11 -7.17 12.05
N PRO A 134 12.23 -6.46 11.88
CA PRO A 134 13.43 -6.69 12.68
C PRO A 134 13.25 -6.13 14.09
N ILE A 135 13.83 -6.80 15.06
CA ILE A 135 13.76 -6.41 16.47
C ILE A 135 15.16 -6.09 16.95
N GLN A 136 15.34 -4.85 17.40
CA GLN A 136 16.61 -4.38 17.93
C GLN A 136 16.88 -5.01 19.31
N ASN A 137 18.16 -5.23 19.60
CA ASN A 137 18.62 -5.68 20.91
C ASN A 137 18.18 -4.69 22.01
N GLU A 138 17.68 -5.21 23.15
CA GLU A 138 17.22 -4.42 24.32
C GLU A 138 18.30 -3.42 24.80
N CYS A 139 19.57 -3.78 24.69
CA CYS A 139 20.70 -2.94 25.08
C CYS A 139 21.00 -1.80 24.10
N SER A 140 20.51 -1.90 22.86
CA SER A 140 20.77 -0.96 21.76
C SER A 140 19.55 -0.08 21.44
N LEU A 141 18.44 -0.25 22.19
CA LEU A 141 17.22 0.53 22.00
C LEU A 141 17.45 2.04 22.11
N GLY A 142 17.00 2.77 21.08
CA GLY A 142 17.13 4.23 21.00
C GLY A 142 18.55 4.72 20.69
N THR A 143 19.42 3.82 20.22
CA THR A 143 20.74 4.17 19.67
C THR A 143 20.75 3.92 18.17
N ASP A 144 21.65 4.59 17.47
CA ASP A 144 21.91 4.39 16.02
C ASP A 144 22.66 3.06 15.74
N ASN A 145 22.61 2.08 16.66
CA ASN A 145 23.26 0.79 16.46
C ASN A 145 22.33 -0.18 15.74
N ASP A 146 22.82 -0.74 14.64
CA ASP A 146 22.14 -1.72 13.79
C ASP A 146 22.10 -3.14 14.38
N GLU A 147 22.19 -3.25 15.70
CA GLU A 147 22.23 -4.53 16.37
C GLU A 147 20.83 -5.13 16.48
N ILE A 148 20.47 -5.89 15.45
CA ILE A 148 19.28 -6.75 15.46
C ILE A 148 19.55 -7.98 16.32
N ASP A 149 18.59 -8.29 17.19
CA ASP A 149 18.58 -9.52 17.99
C ASP A 149 17.91 -10.66 17.22
N GLN A 150 16.75 -10.36 16.63
CA GLN A 150 15.94 -11.31 15.88
C GLN A 150 15.03 -10.59 14.88
N THR A 151 14.58 -11.30 13.85
CA THR A 151 13.64 -10.76 12.86
C THR A 151 12.43 -11.67 12.73
N MET A 152 11.24 -11.07 12.78
CA MET A 152 9.99 -11.77 12.50
C MET A 152 9.71 -11.71 11.00
N TYR A 153 9.40 -12.85 10.39
CA TYR A 153 9.03 -12.97 8.99
C TYR A 153 7.69 -13.69 8.85
N LEU A 154 6.79 -13.09 8.08
CA LEU A 154 5.43 -13.54 7.83
C LEU A 154 5.24 -13.63 6.30
N PRO A 155 5.41 -14.82 5.71
CA PRO A 155 5.11 -14.99 4.29
C PRO A 155 3.60 -15.10 4.07
N ARG A 156 3.17 -14.80 2.85
CA ARG A 156 1.79 -14.99 2.38
C ARG A 156 0.73 -14.38 3.32
N VAL A 157 0.96 -13.14 3.75
CA VAL A 157 0.00 -12.39 4.57
C VAL A 157 -1.14 -11.90 3.69
N PHE A 158 -2.37 -12.27 4.03
CA PHE A 158 -3.57 -11.85 3.33
C PHE A 158 -4.29 -10.79 4.14
N VAL A 159 -4.41 -9.58 3.59
CA VAL A 159 -5.22 -8.51 4.20
C VAL A 159 -6.69 -8.96 4.18
N ASN A 160 -7.30 -8.98 5.36
CA ASN A 160 -8.67 -9.45 5.59
C ASN A 160 -9.60 -8.35 6.14
N SER A 161 -9.07 -7.22 6.61
CA SER A 161 -9.89 -6.07 6.95
C SER A 161 -9.12 -4.77 6.77
N ILE A 162 -9.84 -3.73 6.38
CA ILE A 162 -9.30 -2.37 6.28
C ILE A 162 -10.23 -1.46 7.06
N GLU A 163 -9.67 -0.60 7.90
CA GLU A 163 -10.40 0.39 8.64
C GLU A 163 -9.71 1.76 8.55
N TRP A 164 -10.44 2.76 8.08
CA TRP A 164 -9.97 4.14 8.04
C TRP A 164 -10.83 4.98 8.97
N THR A 165 -10.19 5.56 9.97
CA THR A 165 -10.83 6.45 10.94
C THR A 165 -10.30 7.86 10.77
N TYR A 166 -11.17 8.77 10.35
CA TYR A 166 -10.87 10.19 10.19
C TYR A 166 -11.69 10.98 11.22
N SER A 167 -11.04 11.79 12.03
CA SER A 167 -11.69 12.60 13.07
C SER A 167 -11.17 14.03 13.05
N ALA A 168 -12.07 14.99 13.27
CA ALA A 168 -11.71 16.40 13.37
C ALA A 168 -10.99 16.73 14.68
N GLY A 169 -11.10 15.90 15.72
CA GLY A 169 -10.60 16.19 17.08
C GLY A 169 -9.57 15.19 17.62
N ALA A 170 -9.23 14.15 16.85
CA ALA A 170 -8.28 13.13 17.23
C ALA A 170 -7.35 12.81 16.05
N ASN A 171 -6.28 12.05 16.31
CA ASN A 171 -5.44 11.56 15.23
C ASN A 171 -6.29 10.66 14.32
N ALA A 172 -6.19 10.88 13.01
CA ALA A 172 -6.66 9.88 12.06
C ALA A 172 -5.88 8.56 12.29
N ALA A 173 -6.45 7.44 11.87
CA ALA A 173 -5.82 6.13 11.94
C ALA A 173 -6.21 5.29 10.72
N GLU A 174 -5.23 4.63 10.11
CA GLU A 174 -5.47 3.63 9.08
C GLU A 174 -4.99 2.27 9.59
N ASN A 175 -5.95 1.37 9.77
CA ASN A 175 -5.80 0.06 10.39
C ASN A 175 -5.97 -1.04 9.34
N PHE A 176 -5.04 -1.98 9.33
CA PHE A 176 -5.05 -3.15 8.46
C PHE A 176 -5.05 -4.42 9.30
N GLY A 177 -6.10 -5.22 9.13
CA GLY A 177 -6.16 -6.58 9.63
C GLY A 177 -5.72 -7.54 8.53
N ALA A 178 -4.90 -8.52 8.91
CA ALA A 178 -4.46 -9.53 7.99
C ALA A 178 -4.28 -10.88 8.70
N GLU A 179 -4.12 -11.94 7.91
CA GLU A 179 -3.89 -13.29 8.40
C GLU A 179 -2.83 -14.02 7.59
N THR A 180 -2.12 -14.93 8.24
CA THR A 180 -1.22 -15.89 7.59
C THR A 180 -1.26 -17.21 8.33
N ASP A 181 -0.88 -18.28 7.65
CA ASP A 181 -0.65 -19.61 8.20
C ASP A 181 0.81 -19.82 8.66
N ALA A 182 1.70 -18.90 8.33
CA ALA A 182 3.12 -19.03 8.53
C ALA A 182 3.73 -17.85 9.29
N LYS A 183 4.48 -18.17 10.34
CA LYS A 183 5.27 -17.20 11.10
C LYS A 183 6.63 -17.78 11.44
N PHE A 184 7.68 -17.09 11.03
CA PHE A 184 9.05 -17.49 11.27
C PHE A 184 9.77 -16.44 12.12
N TRP A 185 10.63 -16.95 13.00
CA TRP A 185 11.57 -16.14 13.77
C TRP A 185 12.97 -16.51 13.31
N PHE A 186 13.69 -15.49 12.84
CA PHE A 186 15.09 -15.61 12.47
C PHE A 186 15.95 -15.04 13.59
N THR A 187 16.89 -15.85 14.07
CA THR A 187 17.79 -15.52 15.18
C THR A 187 19.24 -15.86 14.77
N ASN A 188 20.21 -15.46 15.59
CA ASN A 188 21.64 -15.74 15.35
C ASN A 188 22.07 -15.26 13.95
N ASP A 189 22.77 -16.11 13.21
CA ASP A 189 23.31 -15.84 11.87
C ASP A 189 22.23 -15.73 10.78
N GLY A 190 20.94 -15.90 11.09
CA GLY A 190 19.85 -15.68 10.12
C GLY A 190 19.07 -14.40 10.34
N ARG A 191 19.39 -13.61 11.38
CA ARG A 191 18.55 -12.49 11.82
C ARG A 191 18.47 -11.32 10.82
N PHE A 192 19.34 -11.27 9.81
CA PHE A 192 19.38 -10.20 8.83
C PHE A 192 18.64 -10.64 7.58
N ILE A 193 17.43 -10.12 7.37
CA ILE A 193 16.68 -10.36 6.12
C ILE A 193 17.06 -9.28 5.12
N SER A 194 17.42 -9.65 3.90
CA SER A 194 17.67 -8.72 2.81
C SER A 194 16.73 -9.02 1.64
N ASN A 195 16.24 -7.97 0.99
CA ASN A 195 15.55 -8.04 -0.28
C ASN A 195 16.40 -7.37 -1.35
N GLU A 196 16.75 -8.13 -2.38
CA GLU A 196 17.53 -7.66 -3.53
C GLU A 196 16.74 -7.88 -4.82
N GLU A 197 16.72 -6.85 -5.66
CA GLU A 197 16.06 -6.86 -6.96
C GLU A 197 17.10 -6.69 -8.08
N PHE A 198 17.04 -7.56 -9.08
CA PHE A 198 17.92 -7.52 -10.25
C PHE A 198 17.08 -7.30 -11.51
N VAL A 199 17.22 -6.13 -12.13
CA VAL A 199 16.54 -5.79 -13.39
C VAL A 199 17.44 -6.11 -14.57
N TYR A 200 16.99 -6.98 -15.47
CA TYR A 200 17.75 -7.36 -16.65
C TYR A 200 17.63 -6.36 -17.80
N THR A 201 18.69 -6.19 -18.59
CA THR A 201 18.69 -5.31 -19.76
C THR A 201 19.44 -5.88 -20.97
N SER A 202 19.00 -5.51 -22.17
CA SER A 202 19.57 -6.03 -23.43
C SER A 202 20.89 -5.35 -23.89
N SER A 203 21.36 -4.30 -23.19
CA SER A 203 22.57 -3.57 -23.55
C SER A 203 23.55 -3.42 -22.37
N PRO A 204 24.86 -3.73 -22.52
CA PRO A 204 25.88 -3.54 -21.48
C PRO A 204 26.08 -2.05 -21.16
N PRO A 205 26.68 -1.73 -19.99
CA PRO A 205 26.11 -0.79 -19.04
C PRO A 205 26.25 0.64 -19.56
N GLU A 206 25.13 1.28 -19.87
CA GLU A 206 25.04 2.66 -19.42
C GLU A 206 25.05 2.57 -17.90
N THR A 207 26.05 3.16 -17.25
CA THR A 207 25.82 3.72 -15.91
C THR A 207 24.57 4.54 -16.08
N ASP A 208 23.44 4.04 -15.63
CA ASP A 208 22.26 4.85 -15.51
C ASP A 208 22.68 5.98 -14.57
N THR A 209 22.92 7.15 -15.13
CA THR A 209 23.17 8.37 -14.38
C THR A 209 21.87 8.89 -13.78
N ASN A 210 20.89 8.03 -13.51
CA ASN A 210 19.77 8.33 -12.65
C ASN A 210 20.31 8.74 -11.27
N THR A 211 20.54 10.03 -11.17
CA THR A 211 20.94 10.79 -9.99
C THR A 211 19.80 10.92 -8.99
N GLY A 212 19.03 9.85 -8.74
CA GLY A 212 18.02 9.80 -7.68
C GLY A 212 16.80 10.70 -7.93
N VAL A 213 15.90 10.30 -8.83
CA VAL A 213 14.51 10.80 -8.84
C VAL A 213 13.49 9.68 -9.06
N THR A 214 13.90 8.41 -8.87
CA THR A 214 13.01 7.25 -8.84
C THR A 214 13.80 6.06 -8.32
N GLY A 215 13.48 5.57 -7.13
CA GLY A 215 13.69 4.18 -6.68
C GLY A 215 14.89 3.41 -7.26
N GLY A 216 16.08 3.69 -6.73
CA GLY A 216 17.22 2.75 -6.75
C GLY A 216 18.39 3.12 -7.67
N THR A 217 19.47 3.63 -7.08
CA THR A 217 20.80 3.62 -7.69
C THR A 217 21.36 2.21 -7.68
N GLY A 218 21.10 1.44 -8.72
CA GLY A 218 21.79 0.18 -8.93
C GLY A 218 21.99 -0.17 -10.38
N PHE A 219 22.87 -1.14 -10.59
CA PHE A 219 23.26 -1.53 -11.93
C PHE A 219 22.20 -2.46 -12.51
N LYS A 220 21.78 -2.21 -13.76
CA LYS A 220 21.00 -3.18 -14.51
C LYS A 220 21.91 -4.35 -14.90
N VAL A 221 21.36 -5.56 -14.83
CA VAL A 221 22.09 -6.78 -15.15
C VAL A 221 22.00 -7.05 -16.64
N ASP A 222 23.13 -7.25 -17.32
CA ASP A 222 23.10 -7.62 -18.74
C ASP A 222 22.38 -8.96 -18.90
N ALA A 223 21.40 -9.02 -19.81
CA ALA A 223 20.58 -10.20 -20.04
C ALA A 223 21.40 -11.41 -20.57
N SER A 224 22.65 -11.20 -20.99
CA SER A 224 23.59 -12.27 -21.33
C SER A 224 24.32 -12.88 -20.13
N GLU A 225 24.26 -12.25 -18.96
CA GLU A 225 24.85 -12.80 -17.75
C GLU A 225 24.14 -14.09 -17.33
N THR A 226 24.91 -15.01 -16.78
CA THR A 226 24.41 -16.35 -16.36
C THR A 226 24.38 -16.48 -14.83
N SER A 227 24.55 -15.37 -14.13
CA SER A 227 24.67 -15.31 -12.68
C SER A 227 24.58 -13.88 -12.18
N VAL A 228 24.11 -13.72 -10.96
CA VAL A 228 24.17 -12.45 -10.20
C VAL A 228 24.97 -12.62 -8.91
N TYR A 229 25.44 -11.53 -8.32
CA TYR A 229 26.08 -11.52 -7.00
C TYR A 229 25.16 -10.90 -5.97
N LEU A 230 24.96 -11.59 -4.84
CA LEU A 230 24.28 -11.02 -3.68
C LEU A 230 25.18 -9.98 -3.01
N GLY A 231 24.57 -9.00 -2.35
CA GLY A 231 25.25 -7.91 -1.65
C GLY A 231 26.01 -8.33 -0.38
N LEU A 232 26.35 -9.60 -0.20
CA LEU A 232 27.05 -10.11 0.98
C LEU A 232 28.57 -10.11 0.76
N ASP A 233 29.36 -9.71 1.76
CA ASP A 233 30.82 -9.67 1.67
C ASP A 233 31.49 -11.00 2.09
N GLN A 234 31.99 -11.79 1.12
CA GLN A 234 32.68 -13.05 1.43
C GLN A 234 34.04 -12.89 2.12
N ASN A 235 34.68 -11.71 1.99
CA ASN A 235 35.99 -11.42 2.58
C ASN A 235 35.90 -10.52 3.84
N ALA A 236 34.69 -10.26 4.35
CA ALA A 236 34.53 -9.62 5.65
C ALA A 236 35.22 -10.41 6.77
N ALA A 237 35.49 -9.75 7.90
CA ALA A 237 36.18 -10.38 9.04
C ALA A 237 35.49 -11.68 9.51
N THR A 238 34.17 -11.73 9.38
CA THR A 238 33.39 -12.97 9.33
C THR A 238 32.70 -12.99 7.98
N ALA A 239 32.94 -14.02 7.17
CA ALA A 239 32.36 -14.12 5.84
C ALA A 239 30.83 -14.01 5.93
N GLU A 240 30.27 -13.11 5.13
CA GLU A 240 28.84 -12.85 5.11
C GLU A 240 28.19 -13.80 4.11
N LEU A 241 27.24 -14.61 4.58
CA LEU A 241 26.69 -15.74 3.84
C LEU A 241 25.19 -15.85 4.09
N VAL A 242 24.47 -16.37 3.10
CA VAL A 242 23.09 -16.81 3.29
C VAL A 242 23.09 -17.92 4.34
N SER A 243 22.29 -17.72 5.38
CA SER A 243 22.23 -18.64 6.50
C SER A 243 21.58 -19.96 6.09
N THR A 244 21.87 -21.02 6.85
CA THR A 244 21.18 -22.30 6.69
C THR A 244 20.15 -22.43 7.80
N ARG A 245 18.91 -22.78 7.44
CA ARG A 245 17.84 -23.04 8.39
C ARG A 245 18.17 -24.28 9.24
N SER A 246 17.46 -24.45 10.36
CA SER A 246 17.57 -25.66 11.18
C SER A 246 17.24 -26.96 10.44
N THR A 247 16.56 -26.87 9.29
CA THR A 247 16.26 -27.99 8.38
C THR A 247 17.44 -28.37 7.47
N GLY A 248 18.53 -27.61 7.47
CA GLY A 248 19.66 -27.79 6.55
C GLY A 248 19.47 -27.15 5.18
N GLN A 249 18.32 -26.49 4.94
CA GLN A 249 18.04 -25.75 3.71
C GLN A 249 18.62 -24.34 3.77
N LEU A 250 19.01 -23.79 2.62
CA LEU A 250 19.38 -22.38 2.50
C LEU A 250 18.20 -21.49 2.91
N ALA A 251 18.49 -20.38 3.58
CA ALA A 251 17.47 -19.46 4.08
C ALA A 251 17.03 -18.44 3.02
N PHE A 252 16.77 -18.89 1.80
CA PHE A 252 15.92 -18.16 0.85
C PHE A 252 14.48 -18.25 1.36
N LEU A 253 13.78 -17.11 1.40
CA LEU A 253 12.55 -16.98 2.17
C LEU A 253 11.28 -17.16 1.34
N ARG A 254 11.42 -17.18 0.01
CA ARG A 254 10.34 -17.63 -0.88
C ARG A 254 10.34 -19.13 -1.00
N PHE A 255 9.17 -19.68 -1.32
CA PHE A 255 9.01 -21.12 -1.49
C PHE A 255 8.24 -21.42 -2.76
N ASP A 256 8.68 -22.46 -3.47
CA ASP A 256 7.90 -23.05 -4.55
C ASP A 256 6.67 -23.79 -4.00
N VAL A 257 5.84 -24.32 -4.90
CA VAL A 257 4.64 -25.11 -4.55
C VAL A 257 4.96 -26.39 -3.75
N PHE A 258 6.22 -26.82 -3.72
CA PHE A 258 6.71 -27.98 -2.98
C PHE A 258 7.34 -27.61 -1.63
N GLY A 259 7.41 -26.31 -1.29
CA GLY A 259 8.05 -25.83 -0.08
C GLY A 259 9.58 -25.79 -0.14
N THR A 260 10.17 -25.89 -1.34
CA THR A 260 11.61 -25.72 -1.56
C THR A 260 11.94 -24.23 -1.53
N PRO A 261 13.06 -23.79 -0.91
CA PRO A 261 13.50 -22.40 -1.00
C PRO A 261 13.61 -21.97 -2.47
N SER A 262 13.09 -20.79 -2.79
CA SER A 262 13.01 -20.28 -4.15
C SER A 262 13.40 -18.80 -4.23
N VAL A 263 13.56 -18.33 -5.46
CA VAL A 263 13.58 -16.92 -5.85
C VAL A 263 12.45 -16.69 -6.85
N ARG A 264 11.92 -15.47 -6.90
CA ARG A 264 10.86 -15.15 -7.86
C ARG A 264 11.47 -14.52 -9.09
N TYR A 265 11.12 -15.08 -10.23
CA TYR A 265 11.40 -14.45 -11.51
C TYR A 265 10.12 -13.84 -12.06
N TYR A 266 10.20 -12.61 -12.55
CA TYR A 266 9.13 -11.91 -13.24
C TYR A 266 9.50 -11.69 -14.71
N ASN A 267 8.66 -12.22 -15.60
CA ASN A 267 8.76 -12.00 -17.02
C ASN A 267 7.90 -10.79 -17.43
N ARG A 268 8.56 -9.75 -17.95
CA ARG A 268 7.92 -8.49 -18.33
C ARG A 268 7.06 -8.59 -19.57
N SER A 269 7.41 -9.50 -20.50
CA SER A 269 6.69 -9.74 -21.76
C SER A 269 5.33 -10.38 -21.47
N THR A 270 5.32 -11.43 -20.64
CA THR A 270 4.12 -12.19 -20.31
C THR A 270 3.35 -11.64 -19.12
N LYS A 271 3.96 -10.74 -18.33
CA LYS A 271 3.40 -10.23 -17.06
C LYS A 271 3.12 -11.35 -16.05
N THR A 272 3.99 -12.36 -16.03
CA THR A 272 3.86 -13.51 -15.12
C THR A 272 5.07 -13.61 -14.21
N SER A 273 4.82 -13.88 -12.93
CA SER A 273 5.85 -14.27 -11.98
C SER A 273 5.74 -15.75 -11.61
N PHE A 274 6.88 -16.37 -11.33
CA PHE A 274 6.93 -17.76 -10.86
C PHE A 274 8.13 -17.96 -9.93
N GLU A 275 8.00 -18.95 -9.05
CA GLU A 275 9.02 -19.30 -8.08
C GLU A 275 9.95 -20.36 -8.67
N VAL A 276 11.26 -20.10 -8.67
CA VAL A 276 12.30 -21.02 -9.15
C VAL A 276 13.11 -21.50 -7.95
N PRO A 277 13.25 -22.82 -7.74
CA PRO A 277 13.97 -23.33 -6.58
C PRO A 277 15.44 -22.87 -6.58
N VAL A 278 16.01 -22.81 -5.37
CA VAL A 278 17.43 -22.54 -5.13
C VAL A 278 18.05 -23.72 -4.40
N GLU A 279 19.19 -24.20 -4.91
CA GLU A 279 20.01 -25.21 -4.25
C GLU A 279 21.43 -24.70 -3.99
N ALA A 280 22.13 -25.31 -3.03
CA ALA A 280 23.53 -25.02 -2.78
C ALA A 280 24.41 -25.73 -3.81
N GLY A 281 25.39 -25.04 -4.40
CA GLY A 281 26.33 -25.62 -5.34
C GLY A 281 27.31 -24.60 -5.92
N THR A 282 28.20 -25.05 -6.81
CA THR A 282 29.28 -24.20 -7.36
C THR A 282 29.23 -24.09 -8.88
N ALA A 283 28.08 -24.43 -9.48
CA ALA A 283 27.88 -24.39 -10.93
C ALA A 283 26.38 -24.39 -11.27
N ALA A 284 26.02 -23.70 -12.35
CA ALA A 284 24.66 -23.68 -12.89
C ALA A 284 24.10 -25.09 -13.19
N LYS A 285 22.79 -25.26 -13.03
CA LYS A 285 22.06 -26.51 -13.29
C LYS A 285 20.73 -26.21 -13.98
N ALA A 286 20.16 -27.18 -14.67
CA ALA A 286 18.83 -27.05 -15.25
C ALA A 286 17.74 -27.04 -14.15
N GLY A 287 16.73 -26.19 -14.31
CA GLY A 287 15.52 -26.15 -13.49
C GLY A 287 15.63 -25.43 -12.14
N THR A 288 16.82 -24.95 -11.75
CA THR A 288 17.06 -24.39 -10.41
C THR A 288 18.16 -23.34 -10.46
N TYR A 289 18.02 -22.31 -9.63
CA TYR A 289 19.15 -21.45 -9.30
C TYR A 289 20.11 -22.20 -8.39
N VAL A 290 21.40 -21.89 -8.49
CA VAL A 290 22.44 -22.49 -7.66
C VAL A 290 23.20 -21.40 -6.92
N TYR A 291 23.11 -21.40 -5.59
CA TYR A 291 23.83 -20.46 -4.73
C TYR A 291 25.20 -21.03 -4.33
N ASP A 292 26.25 -20.30 -4.70
CA ASP A 292 27.63 -20.56 -4.32
C ASP A 292 28.01 -19.67 -3.13
N SER A 293 28.19 -20.31 -1.97
CA SER A 293 28.60 -19.62 -0.74
C SER A 293 30.05 -19.15 -0.75
N THR A 294 30.85 -19.51 -1.76
CA THR A 294 32.27 -19.12 -1.82
C THR A 294 32.41 -17.63 -2.16
N ASP A 295 31.54 -17.12 -3.03
CA ASP A 295 31.58 -15.76 -3.56
C ASP A 295 30.22 -15.06 -3.53
N ASN A 296 29.23 -15.68 -2.87
CA ASN A 296 27.84 -15.25 -2.83
C ASN A 296 27.22 -15.05 -4.23
N GLN A 297 27.61 -15.90 -5.17
CA GLN A 297 27.08 -15.91 -6.52
C GLN A 297 25.81 -16.77 -6.59
N LEU A 298 24.81 -16.27 -7.32
CA LEU A 298 23.59 -17.00 -7.64
C LEU A 298 23.60 -17.29 -9.15
N TYR A 299 23.89 -18.54 -9.51
CA TYR A 299 23.90 -19.01 -10.89
C TYR A 299 22.46 -19.22 -11.40
N GLU A 300 22.20 -18.73 -12.60
CA GLU A 300 20.91 -18.91 -13.28
C GLU A 300 20.74 -20.35 -13.80
N PRO A 301 19.49 -20.82 -13.94
CA PRO A 301 19.24 -22.13 -14.55
C PRO A 301 19.80 -22.22 -15.98
N THR A 302 20.52 -23.29 -16.31
CA THR A 302 21.12 -23.46 -17.65
C THR A 302 20.09 -23.56 -18.78
N ASP A 303 18.87 -23.92 -18.42
CA ASP A 303 17.73 -24.12 -19.30
C ASP A 303 16.70 -22.99 -19.19
N LEU A 304 17.02 -21.88 -18.50
CA LEU A 304 16.09 -20.76 -18.28
C LEU A 304 15.40 -20.31 -19.57
N THR A 305 16.12 -20.29 -20.70
CA THR A 305 15.61 -19.88 -22.03
C THR A 305 14.96 -21.00 -22.85
N THR A 306 15.13 -22.26 -22.44
CA THR A 306 14.67 -23.44 -23.19
C THR A 306 13.57 -24.22 -22.48
N ASN A 307 13.38 -23.96 -21.19
CA ASN A 307 12.41 -24.63 -20.35
C ASN A 307 11.07 -23.89 -20.45
N ASN A 308 10.12 -24.52 -21.13
CA ASN A 308 8.76 -24.00 -21.26
C ASN A 308 7.99 -23.95 -19.94
N GLU A 309 8.45 -24.65 -18.91
CA GLU A 309 7.87 -24.63 -17.56
C GLU A 309 8.41 -23.47 -16.71
N LEU A 310 9.56 -22.88 -17.09
CA LEU A 310 10.11 -21.69 -16.42
C LEU A 310 9.70 -20.41 -17.15
N LEU A 311 10.20 -20.19 -18.36
CA LEU A 311 9.91 -18.95 -19.11
C LEU A 311 9.15 -19.15 -20.40
N GLY A 312 9.37 -20.26 -21.11
CA GLY A 312 8.93 -20.39 -22.51
C GLY A 312 9.54 -19.37 -23.49
N GLU A 313 10.28 -18.38 -22.99
CA GLU A 313 10.93 -17.29 -23.72
C GLU A 313 12.34 -17.03 -23.14
N ALA A 314 13.20 -16.35 -23.90
CA ALA A 314 14.51 -15.96 -23.40
C ALA A 314 14.40 -14.73 -22.49
N LYS A 315 15.29 -14.65 -21.50
CA LYS A 315 15.46 -13.46 -20.65
C LYS A 315 15.56 -12.19 -21.50
N ALA A 316 14.70 -11.23 -21.21
CA ALA A 316 14.46 -10.03 -21.99
C ALA A 316 14.71 -8.75 -21.18
N ASP A 317 14.68 -7.62 -21.87
CA ASP A 317 14.86 -6.30 -21.28
C ASP A 317 13.69 -5.93 -20.34
N GLY A 318 14.03 -5.71 -19.07
CA GLY A 318 13.11 -5.38 -17.99
C GLY A 318 12.49 -6.58 -17.29
N ASP A 319 12.93 -7.81 -17.55
CA ASP A 319 12.66 -8.93 -16.65
C ASP A 319 13.32 -8.68 -15.29
N ILE A 320 12.73 -9.21 -14.22
CA ILE A 320 13.16 -8.92 -12.85
C ILE A 320 13.35 -10.21 -12.07
N LEU A 321 14.45 -10.31 -11.33
CA LEU A 321 14.69 -11.36 -10.35
C LEU A 321 14.60 -10.77 -8.93
N PHE A 322 13.69 -11.28 -8.12
CA PHE A 322 13.52 -10.89 -6.72
C PHE A 322 14.09 -11.97 -5.80
N VAL A 323 14.99 -11.54 -4.91
CA VAL A 323 15.74 -12.43 -4.02
C VAL A 323 15.56 -11.96 -2.58
N VAL A 324 14.75 -12.70 -1.81
CA VAL A 324 14.56 -12.47 -0.37
C VAL A 324 15.26 -13.59 0.40
N TYR A 325 16.20 -13.23 1.27
CA TYR A 325 16.99 -14.20 2.01
C TYR A 325 17.35 -13.73 3.41
N ALA A 326 17.61 -14.68 4.30
CA ALA A 326 18.14 -14.46 5.64
C ALA A 326 19.64 -14.80 5.70
N ALA A 327 20.45 -13.86 6.16
CA ALA A 327 21.90 -13.96 6.24
C ALA A 327 22.43 -13.50 7.61
N ASN A 328 23.75 -13.64 7.79
CA ASN A 328 24.46 -13.21 8.99
C ASN A 328 24.86 -11.73 8.97
N HIS A 329 24.56 -11.03 7.88
CA HIS A 329 24.67 -9.59 7.71
C HIS A 329 23.66 -9.11 6.66
N TYR A 330 23.35 -7.82 6.65
CA TYR A 330 22.59 -7.18 5.57
C TYR A 330 23.40 -7.07 4.28
N ALA A 331 22.71 -7.12 3.14
CA ALA A 331 23.28 -6.79 1.84
C ALA A 331 23.85 -5.36 1.84
N ARG A 332 25.04 -5.16 1.27
CA ARG A 332 25.79 -3.91 1.24
C ARG A 332 25.87 -3.32 -0.16
N ARG A 333 26.22 -2.03 -0.24
CA ARG A 333 26.62 -1.39 -1.50
C ARG A 333 27.89 -1.98 -2.08
N TRP A 334 28.06 -1.94 -3.41
CA TRP A 334 29.25 -2.54 -4.04
C TRP A 334 30.52 -1.87 -3.52
N GLU A 335 30.46 -0.55 -3.40
CA GLU A 335 31.49 0.32 -2.83
C GLU A 335 31.81 0.01 -1.36
N ASP A 336 30.86 -0.59 -0.63
CA ASP A 336 30.98 -0.94 0.79
C ASP A 336 31.45 -2.39 1.03
N LEU A 337 31.61 -3.19 -0.04
CA LEU A 337 32.23 -4.51 0.04
C LEU A 337 33.76 -4.39 0.22
N ASP A 338 34.38 -5.35 0.89
CA ASP A 338 35.84 -5.41 0.97
C ASP A 338 36.48 -5.36 -0.44
N SER A 339 37.56 -4.60 -0.56
CA SER A 339 38.25 -4.41 -1.85
C SER A 339 38.73 -5.74 -2.49
N THR A 340 38.99 -6.76 -1.68
CA THR A 340 39.31 -8.12 -2.11
C THR A 340 38.07 -8.79 -2.70
N THR A 341 36.91 -8.67 -2.05
CA THR A 341 35.63 -9.15 -2.60
C THR A 341 35.31 -8.51 -3.94
N GLN A 342 35.48 -7.18 -4.03
CA GLN A 342 35.31 -6.47 -5.30
C GLN A 342 36.27 -7.01 -6.38
N THR A 343 37.52 -7.27 -6.02
CA THR A 343 38.55 -7.79 -6.94
C THR A 343 38.26 -9.23 -7.37
N ASP A 344 37.93 -10.11 -6.43
CA ASP A 344 37.62 -11.53 -6.66
C ASP A 344 36.43 -11.69 -7.60
N ARG A 345 35.42 -10.82 -7.44
CA ARG A 345 34.24 -10.78 -8.32
C ARG A 345 34.53 -10.21 -9.69
N GLY A 346 35.72 -9.69 -9.99
CA GLY A 346 36.11 -9.15 -11.31
C GLY A 346 36.25 -7.62 -11.40
N GLY A 347 36.23 -6.93 -10.25
CA GLY A 347 36.41 -5.48 -10.14
C GLY A 347 35.20 -4.70 -10.67
N ALA A 348 35.44 -3.46 -11.11
CA ALA A 348 34.39 -2.54 -11.61
C ALA A 348 33.60 -3.08 -12.82
N LYS A 349 34.08 -4.13 -13.50
CA LYS A 349 33.34 -4.80 -14.59
C LYS A 349 32.18 -5.66 -14.10
N SER A 350 32.15 -6.00 -12.82
CA SER A 350 31.17 -6.89 -12.22
C SER A 350 30.12 -6.17 -11.39
N THR A 351 30.17 -4.83 -11.34
CA THR A 351 29.10 -4.03 -10.77
C THR A 351 27.76 -4.29 -11.47
N SER A 352 27.80 -4.60 -12.78
CA SER A 352 26.64 -4.99 -13.59
C SER A 352 26.03 -6.35 -13.23
N LYS A 353 26.51 -7.02 -12.19
CA LYS A 353 25.93 -8.28 -11.68
C LYS A 353 25.33 -8.14 -10.28
N MET A 354 25.38 -6.94 -9.71
CA MET A 354 24.81 -6.63 -8.39
C MET A 354 23.36 -6.20 -8.54
N ALA A 355 22.62 -6.18 -7.43
CA ALA A 355 21.24 -5.75 -7.40
C ALA A 355 21.08 -4.30 -7.88
N THR A 356 20.00 -4.08 -8.63
CA THR A 356 19.54 -2.76 -9.08
C THR A 356 18.89 -1.99 -7.93
N ARG A 357 18.18 -2.70 -7.06
CA ARG A 357 17.60 -2.13 -5.84
C ARG A 357 17.91 -3.03 -4.65
N ARG A 358 18.25 -2.41 -3.53
CA ARG A 358 18.55 -3.08 -2.27
C ARG A 358 17.75 -2.44 -1.15
N ASP A 359 16.93 -3.27 -0.55
CA ASP A 359 16.14 -2.92 0.61
C ASP A 359 16.68 -3.78 1.77
N ALA A 360 17.80 -3.32 2.34
CA ALA A 360 18.61 -4.12 3.26
C ALA A 360 19.07 -3.39 4.52
N GLU A 361 19.06 -2.06 4.58
CA GLU A 361 19.55 -1.32 5.75
C GLU A 361 18.38 -0.74 6.56
N TYR A 362 18.35 -1.05 7.86
CA TYR A 362 17.18 -0.88 8.72
C TYR A 362 17.25 0.36 9.63
N PHE A 363 18.40 1.01 9.66
CA PHE A 363 18.74 2.16 10.51
C PHE A 363 19.57 3.21 9.78
N ALA A 364 19.83 3.03 8.48
CA ALA A 364 20.24 4.16 7.68
C ALA A 364 19.19 5.26 7.96
N PRO A 365 19.61 6.46 8.43
CA PRO A 365 18.71 7.61 8.43
C PRO A 365 18.06 7.57 7.06
N ILE A 366 16.73 7.56 6.99
CA ILE A 366 16.03 7.59 5.70
C ILE A 366 16.73 8.70 4.92
N GLU A 367 17.57 8.32 3.95
CA GLU A 367 18.32 9.29 3.17
C GLU A 367 17.19 10.01 2.48
N ILE A 368 16.93 11.22 2.95
CA ILE A 368 15.84 12.03 2.48
C ILE A 368 16.19 12.27 1.03
N ASP A 369 15.68 11.44 0.14
CA ASP A 369 15.65 11.76 -1.26
C ASP A 369 14.82 13.04 -1.32
N PRO A 370 15.43 14.18 -1.71
CA PRO A 370 14.68 15.42 -1.79
C PRO A 370 13.52 15.34 -2.79
N GLY A 371 13.46 14.31 -3.65
CA GLY A 371 12.33 14.01 -4.55
C GLY A 371 11.27 13.06 -3.99
N ASP A 372 11.61 12.10 -3.12
CA ASP A 372 10.69 11.01 -2.67
C ASP A 372 10.33 11.09 -1.17
N LYS A 373 10.34 12.30 -0.58
CA LYS A 373 9.81 12.46 0.77
C LYS A 373 8.35 12.00 0.80
N PRO A 374 7.95 11.10 1.71
CA PRO A 374 6.54 10.93 2.02
C PRO A 374 6.01 12.29 2.45
N GLU A 375 4.99 12.77 1.75
CA GLU A 375 4.46 14.13 1.86
C GLU A 375 4.29 14.54 3.34
N ASP A 376 4.76 15.75 3.67
CA ASP A 376 5.17 16.23 5.00
C ASP A 376 4.03 16.35 6.04
N VAL A 377 2.85 15.80 5.77
CA VAL A 377 1.74 15.81 6.73
C VAL A 377 1.99 14.79 7.82
N GLY A 378 2.54 15.16 8.97
CA GLY A 378 2.64 14.31 10.17
C GLY A 378 1.26 13.89 10.74
N ALA A 379 1.08 13.96 12.06
CA ALA A 379 -0.25 13.75 12.65
C ALA A 379 -1.26 14.78 12.09
N VAL A 380 -2.40 14.31 11.58
CA VAL A 380 -3.44 15.22 11.06
C VAL A 380 -4.02 16.05 12.20
N ARG A 381 -4.15 17.34 11.96
CA ARG A 381 -4.76 18.33 12.84
C ARG A 381 -6.18 18.61 12.38
N GLN A 382 -6.97 19.18 13.29
CA GLN A 382 -8.23 19.79 12.93
C GLN A 382 -8.05 20.78 11.77
N GLY A 383 -8.92 20.72 10.76
CA GLY A 383 -8.89 21.61 9.59
C GLY A 383 -8.15 21.06 8.36
N GLN A 384 -7.43 19.94 8.50
CA GLN A 384 -6.76 19.26 7.38
C GLN A 384 -7.63 18.19 6.71
N ILE A 385 -8.81 17.87 7.26
CA ILE A 385 -9.72 16.87 6.69
C ILE A 385 -11.04 17.53 6.37
N GLU A 386 -11.53 17.32 5.17
CA GLU A 386 -12.87 17.71 4.74
C GLU A 386 -13.66 16.45 4.35
N ILE A 387 -14.93 16.41 4.76
CA ILE A 387 -15.79 15.22 4.59
C ILE A 387 -17.07 15.67 3.93
N TYR A 388 -17.40 15.02 2.82
CA TYR A 388 -18.57 15.34 2.00
C TYR A 388 -19.42 14.11 1.82
N LEU A 389 -20.72 14.29 1.99
CA LEU A 389 -21.72 13.31 1.59
C LEU A 389 -22.44 13.87 0.36
N VAL A 390 -22.38 13.13 -0.74
CA VAL A 390 -22.73 13.56 -2.09
C VAL A 390 -23.90 12.73 -2.57
N ASP A 391 -25.04 13.37 -2.79
CA ASP A 391 -26.22 12.72 -3.37
C ASP A 391 -26.26 12.98 -4.88
N LYS A 392 -26.01 11.95 -5.69
CA LYS A 392 -25.97 12.12 -7.16
C LYS A 392 -27.31 12.53 -7.79
N ASP A 393 -28.44 12.28 -7.13
CA ASP A 393 -29.76 12.51 -7.71
C ASP A 393 -30.23 13.97 -7.55
N VAL A 394 -29.68 14.68 -6.57
CA VAL A 394 -30.02 16.09 -6.28
C VAL A 394 -29.08 17.07 -6.98
N LEU A 395 -27.89 16.61 -7.37
CA LEU A 395 -26.83 17.49 -7.82
C LEU A 395 -26.96 17.84 -9.31
N PRO A 396 -27.02 19.14 -9.66
CA PRO A 396 -26.91 19.56 -11.05
C PRO A 396 -25.51 19.24 -11.59
N PRO A 397 -25.36 19.12 -12.93
CA PRO A 397 -24.06 18.85 -13.55
C PRO A 397 -22.97 19.90 -13.25
N ASP A 398 -23.35 21.08 -12.77
CA ASP A 398 -22.44 22.17 -12.37
C ASP A 398 -22.16 22.19 -10.85
N PHE A 399 -22.35 21.07 -10.15
CA PHE A 399 -22.15 20.99 -8.70
C PHE A 399 -20.72 21.36 -8.28
N ASN A 400 -20.64 22.33 -7.37
CA ASN A 400 -19.41 22.67 -6.65
C ASN A 400 -19.50 22.14 -5.21
N LEU A 401 -18.48 21.38 -4.80
CA LEU A 401 -18.34 20.74 -3.49
C LEU A 401 -18.52 21.74 -2.33
N ASP A 402 -18.20 23.02 -2.54
CA ASP A 402 -18.03 24.00 -1.47
C ASP A 402 -19.31 24.64 -0.92
N ASN A 403 -20.41 24.65 -1.67
CA ASN A 403 -21.49 25.61 -1.39
C ASN A 403 -22.90 25.03 -1.22
N GLU A 404 -23.14 23.74 -1.49
CA GLU A 404 -24.53 23.26 -1.54
C GLU A 404 -24.93 22.11 -0.63
N LEU A 405 -24.06 21.35 0.05
CA LEU A 405 -24.48 20.23 0.92
C LEU A 405 -23.50 19.91 2.07
N ALA A 406 -22.72 20.87 2.57
CA ALA A 406 -21.72 20.61 3.61
C ALA A 406 -22.38 20.26 4.96
N LEU A 407 -22.25 18.99 5.34
CA LEU A 407 -22.68 18.41 6.61
C LEU A 407 -21.61 18.63 7.67
N ARG A 408 -21.99 18.94 8.92
CA ARG A 408 -21.03 19.11 10.03
C ARG A 408 -20.70 17.75 10.66
N VAL A 409 -19.81 17.03 9.98
CA VAL A 409 -19.31 15.74 10.45
C VAL A 409 -18.15 15.93 11.42
N THR A 410 -18.17 15.19 12.53
CA THR A 410 -17.08 15.17 13.51
C THR A 410 -16.11 14.02 13.29
N SER A 411 -16.61 12.86 12.86
CA SER A 411 -15.81 11.68 12.61
C SER A 411 -16.45 10.80 11.53
N VAL A 412 -15.60 10.08 10.81
CA VAL A 412 -15.97 9.01 9.88
C VAL A 412 -15.10 7.81 10.14
N THR A 413 -15.72 6.64 10.19
CA THR A 413 -15.04 5.35 10.19
C THR A 413 -15.54 4.53 9.00
N ILE A 414 -14.63 4.16 8.11
CA ILE A 414 -14.90 3.26 6.98
C ILE A 414 -14.26 1.92 7.32
N THR A 415 -15.05 0.86 7.40
CA THR A 415 -14.56 -0.49 7.67
C THR A 415 -14.98 -1.41 6.53
N ALA A 416 -14.03 -2.11 5.93
CA ALA A 416 -14.26 -3.13 4.93
C ALA A 416 -13.81 -4.49 5.48
N ASP A 417 -14.68 -5.48 5.35
CA ASP A 417 -14.37 -6.86 5.68
C ASP A 417 -14.03 -7.62 4.40
N LEU A 418 -12.76 -7.98 4.26
CA LEU A 418 -12.20 -8.76 3.16
C LEU A 418 -12.15 -10.23 3.55
N THR A 419 -13.24 -10.74 4.13
CA THR A 419 -13.35 -12.13 4.57
C THR A 419 -13.14 -13.09 3.41
N ARG A 420 -12.25 -14.05 3.65
CA ARG A 420 -11.94 -15.14 2.73
C ARG A 420 -12.46 -16.43 3.35
N GLU A 421 -13.14 -17.24 2.55
CA GLU A 421 -13.52 -18.57 2.99
C GLU A 421 -12.39 -19.56 2.65
N PRO A 422 -11.89 -20.34 3.61
CA PRO A 422 -10.94 -21.39 3.33
C PRO A 422 -11.61 -22.51 2.51
N LEU A 423 -11.11 -22.74 1.31
CA LEU A 423 -11.50 -23.87 0.48
C LEU A 423 -10.60 -25.07 0.79
N PHE A 424 -11.19 -26.14 1.30
CA PHE A 424 -10.49 -27.37 1.64
C PHE A 424 -10.65 -28.41 0.53
N GLU A 425 -9.58 -29.14 0.24
CA GLU A 425 -9.66 -30.33 -0.61
C GLU A 425 -10.09 -31.54 0.23
N LEU A 426 -10.89 -32.43 -0.35
CA LEU A 426 -11.24 -33.69 0.30
C LEU A 426 -9.95 -34.46 0.64
N SER A 427 -9.75 -34.81 1.92
CA SER A 427 -8.55 -35.48 2.46
C SER A 427 -7.31 -34.60 2.73
N HIS A 428 -7.36 -33.27 2.55
CA HIS A 428 -6.33 -32.35 3.02
C HIS A 428 -6.88 -31.41 4.10
N LEU A 429 -6.19 -31.32 5.24
CA LEU A 429 -6.56 -30.42 6.34
C LEU A 429 -6.22 -28.95 6.05
N ARG A 430 -5.23 -28.71 5.18
CA ARG A 430 -4.83 -27.36 4.79
C ARG A 430 -5.78 -26.84 3.70
N PRO A 431 -6.26 -25.59 3.81
CA PRO A 431 -6.99 -24.98 2.71
C PRO A 431 -6.06 -24.85 1.52
N TYR A 432 -6.52 -25.25 0.34
CA TYR A 432 -5.75 -25.10 -0.89
C TYR A 432 -5.90 -23.69 -1.46
N ASP A 433 -7.03 -23.03 -1.19
CA ASP A 433 -7.32 -21.67 -1.67
C ASP A 433 -8.12 -20.87 -0.61
N ARG A 434 -7.97 -19.54 -0.67
CA ARG A 434 -8.67 -18.54 0.15
C ARG A 434 -9.09 -17.39 -0.76
N SER A 435 -10.04 -17.67 -1.64
CA SER A 435 -10.61 -16.66 -2.54
C SER A 435 -11.39 -15.62 -1.76
N LEU A 436 -11.33 -14.36 -2.22
CA LEU A 436 -12.13 -13.28 -1.65
C LEU A 436 -13.62 -13.50 -1.95
N THR A 437 -14.48 -13.29 -0.96
CA THR A 437 -15.92 -13.39 -1.16
C THR A 437 -16.44 -12.11 -1.81
N PHE A 438 -16.96 -12.22 -3.03
CA PHE A 438 -17.63 -11.11 -3.70
C PHE A 438 -19.16 -11.24 -3.59
N PRO A 439 -19.89 -10.13 -3.34
CA PRO A 439 -19.41 -8.77 -3.13
C PRO A 439 -18.76 -8.56 -1.75
N ILE A 440 -17.71 -7.74 -1.70
CA ILE A 440 -17.04 -7.26 -0.49
C ILE A 440 -17.97 -6.25 0.21
N PRO A 441 -18.45 -6.56 1.43
CA PRO A 441 -19.22 -5.61 2.22
C PRO A 441 -18.30 -4.58 2.87
N PHE A 442 -18.77 -3.34 2.92
CA PHE A 442 -18.16 -2.32 3.77
C PHE A 442 -19.23 -1.53 4.51
N THR A 443 -18.85 -1.02 5.68
CA THR A 443 -19.67 -0.18 6.54
C THR A 443 -19.02 1.18 6.69
N VAL A 444 -19.83 2.23 6.66
CA VAL A 444 -19.39 3.59 6.97
C VAL A 444 -20.19 4.07 8.17
N THR A 445 -19.50 4.56 9.19
CA THR A 445 -20.12 5.20 10.34
C THR A 445 -19.75 6.68 10.31
N VAL A 446 -20.76 7.55 10.36
CA VAL A 446 -20.58 9.00 10.40
C VAL A 446 -21.18 9.52 11.69
N GLU A 447 -20.41 10.34 12.42
CA GLU A 447 -20.90 11.03 13.62
C GLU A 447 -21.03 12.53 13.36
N THR A 448 -22.13 13.11 13.84
CA THR A 448 -22.39 14.55 13.80
C THR A 448 -22.75 15.04 15.19
N THR A 449 -22.25 16.20 15.59
CA THR A 449 -22.65 16.88 16.83
C THR A 449 -23.64 18.00 16.52
N ALA A 450 -24.82 17.94 17.15
CA ALA A 450 -25.88 18.96 17.04
C ALA A 450 -26.44 19.17 15.62
N SER A 451 -27.00 18.11 15.04
CA SER A 451 -27.71 18.18 13.76
C SER A 451 -29.05 18.93 13.89
N ASP A 452 -29.36 19.74 12.87
CA ASP A 452 -30.67 20.40 12.75
C ASP A 452 -31.57 19.66 11.75
N LEU A 453 -32.86 20.05 11.69
CA LEU A 453 -33.80 19.44 10.76
C LEU A 453 -33.43 19.68 9.28
N THR A 454 -32.68 20.76 9.01
CA THR A 454 -32.19 21.11 7.67
C THR A 454 -31.16 20.10 7.19
N GLU A 455 -30.26 19.72 8.10
CA GLU A 455 -29.22 18.73 7.91
C GLU A 455 -29.83 17.33 7.73
N TYR A 456 -30.85 17.02 8.53
CA TYR A 456 -31.62 15.79 8.42
C TYR A 456 -32.39 15.69 7.09
N ALA A 457 -33.01 16.79 6.62
CA ALA A 457 -33.64 16.87 5.31
C ALA A 457 -32.64 16.75 4.16
N THR A 458 -31.39 17.15 4.40
CA THR A 458 -30.29 17.01 3.43
C THR A 458 -29.91 15.54 3.25
N PHE A 459 -29.75 14.76 4.33
CA PHE A 459 -29.52 13.32 4.23
C PHE A 459 -30.68 12.57 3.54
N ALA A 460 -31.90 13.03 3.76
CA ALA A 460 -33.10 12.44 3.16
C ALA A 460 -33.34 12.90 1.71
N SER A 461 -32.38 13.56 1.05
CA SER A 461 -32.48 14.05 -0.33
C SER A 461 -33.66 15.02 -0.58
N LYS A 462 -34.23 15.61 0.48
CA LYS A 462 -35.42 16.47 0.40
C LYS A 462 -35.11 17.94 0.12
N LYS A 463 -33.86 18.27 -0.23
CA LYS A 463 -33.40 19.65 -0.34
C LYS A 463 -34.03 20.41 -1.52
N GLN A 464 -34.46 19.74 -2.60
CA GLN A 464 -35.31 20.31 -3.65
C GLN A 464 -36.72 20.60 -3.09
N GLY A 465 -36.83 21.63 -2.26
CA GLY A 465 -38.01 21.96 -1.45
C GLY A 465 -37.69 22.76 -0.20
N VAL A 466 -36.45 22.69 0.29
CA VAL A 466 -35.92 23.52 1.40
C VAL A 466 -35.41 24.87 0.85
N ALA A 467 -36.12 25.42 -0.14
CA ALA A 467 -35.80 26.72 -0.72
C ALA A 467 -36.38 27.83 0.15
N ILE A 468 -35.88 28.05 1.38
CA ILE A 468 -36.16 29.25 2.21
C ILE A 468 -37.65 29.45 2.61
N ASP A 469 -38.59 28.76 1.97
CA ASP A 469 -40.02 28.71 2.26
C ASP A 469 -40.30 27.50 3.16
N LEU A 470 -40.02 27.68 4.45
CA LEU A 470 -40.93 27.43 5.59
C LEU A 470 -41.78 26.14 5.70
N THR A 471 -41.63 25.08 4.89
CA THR A 471 -42.53 23.91 4.95
C THR A 471 -41.86 22.53 4.89
N THR A 472 -40.59 22.37 5.29
CA THR A 472 -40.13 21.04 5.71
C THR A 472 -40.67 20.74 7.12
N ASP A 473 -41.98 20.49 7.20
CA ASP A 473 -42.66 20.19 8.45
C ASP A 473 -42.29 18.79 8.97
N GLU A 474 -41.94 17.86 8.06
CA GLU A 474 -41.70 16.46 8.40
C GLU A 474 -40.61 15.82 7.50
N VAL A 475 -39.64 15.16 8.14
CA VAL A 475 -38.70 14.22 7.50
C VAL A 475 -38.98 12.86 8.12
N SER A 476 -39.22 11.85 7.30
CA SER A 476 -39.54 10.50 7.72
C SER A 476 -38.41 9.54 7.39
N ILE A 477 -38.32 8.44 8.14
CA ILE A 477 -37.34 7.37 7.87
C ILE A 477 -37.48 6.78 6.46
N TYR A 478 -38.70 6.82 5.89
CA TYR A 478 -38.95 6.35 4.53
C TYR A 478 -38.23 7.20 3.48
N ASP A 479 -38.05 8.49 3.76
CA ASP A 479 -37.38 9.41 2.83
C ASP A 479 -35.91 9.06 2.69
N PHE A 480 -35.25 8.66 3.78
CA PHE A 480 -33.91 8.10 3.74
C PHE A 480 -33.88 6.83 2.87
N MET A 481 -34.85 5.92 3.02
CA MET A 481 -34.87 4.69 2.21
C MET A 481 -35.03 4.97 0.70
N SER A 482 -35.75 6.02 0.31
CA SER A 482 -35.94 6.40 -1.10
C SER A 482 -34.83 7.27 -1.69
N ALA A 483 -34.13 8.04 -0.85
CA ALA A 483 -33.00 8.88 -1.24
C ALA A 483 -31.71 8.09 -1.57
N ASN A 484 -31.63 6.85 -1.08
CA ASN A 484 -30.39 6.10 -0.94
C ASN A 484 -29.96 5.26 -2.16
N GLU A 485 -30.45 5.54 -3.38
CA GLU A 485 -30.00 4.75 -4.53
C GLU A 485 -28.61 5.16 -5.02
N ARG A 486 -28.13 6.39 -4.72
CA ARG A 486 -26.86 6.93 -5.25
C ARG A 486 -26.09 7.87 -4.30
N LEU A 487 -26.09 7.60 -3.00
CA LEU A 487 -25.32 8.39 -2.03
C LEU A 487 -23.84 7.98 -2.03
N ASP A 488 -22.92 8.94 -2.09
CA ASP A 488 -21.48 8.71 -2.03
C ASP A 488 -20.86 9.49 -0.85
N LEU A 489 -19.83 8.95 -0.23
CA LEU A 489 -18.98 9.65 0.74
C LEU A 489 -17.64 9.97 0.07
N VAL A 490 -17.16 11.19 0.28
CA VAL A 490 -15.84 11.66 -0.16
C VAL A 490 -15.12 12.28 1.03
N VAL A 491 -13.92 11.79 1.33
CA VAL A 491 -13.03 12.34 2.35
C VAL A 491 -11.80 12.90 1.65
N LEU A 492 -11.53 14.18 1.87
CA LEU A 492 -10.39 14.91 1.31
C LEU A 492 -9.40 15.23 2.42
N ILE A 493 -8.13 14.93 2.18
CA ILE A 493 -7.05 15.13 3.16
C ILE A 493 -6.06 16.14 2.59
N TYR A 494 -5.82 17.22 3.32
CA TYR A 494 -5.04 18.39 2.93
C TYR A 494 -3.74 18.49 3.72
N GLN A 495 -2.80 19.29 3.20
CA GLN A 495 -1.52 19.51 3.84
C GLN A 495 -1.60 20.54 4.96
N GLN A 496 -2.36 21.61 4.76
CA GLN A 496 -2.52 22.71 5.72
C GLN A 496 -3.84 22.62 6.47
N THR A 497 -3.94 23.33 7.60
CA THR A 497 -5.26 23.53 8.22
C THR A 497 -6.09 24.54 7.41
N ASP A 498 -7.41 24.46 7.50
CA ASP A 498 -8.35 25.43 6.92
C ASP A 498 -8.08 26.87 7.39
N GLU A 499 -7.69 27.04 8.65
CA GLU A 499 -7.28 28.35 9.20
C GLU A 499 -6.02 28.90 8.51
N GLU A 500 -5.02 28.05 8.27
CA GLU A 500 -3.79 28.43 7.57
C GLU A 500 -4.05 28.72 6.09
N ALA A 501 -4.87 27.88 5.44
CA ALA A 501 -5.27 28.01 4.04
C ALA A 501 -6.21 29.20 3.78
N GLY A 502 -6.77 29.80 4.84
CA GLY A 502 -7.65 30.97 4.77
C GLY A 502 -9.05 30.69 4.22
N GLY A 503 -9.51 29.43 4.28
CA GLY A 503 -10.80 29.01 3.75
C GLY A 503 -10.99 27.49 3.77
N VAL A 504 -12.11 27.03 3.21
CA VAL A 504 -12.48 25.61 3.02
C VAL A 504 -12.74 25.32 1.54
N GLY A 505 -12.61 24.06 1.14
CA GLY A 505 -12.90 23.62 -0.23
C GLY A 505 -12.09 24.37 -1.31
N SER A 506 -12.74 24.91 -2.35
CA SER A 506 -12.04 25.69 -3.40
C SER A 506 -11.46 27.03 -2.93
N GLN A 507 -11.84 27.49 -1.74
CA GLN A 507 -11.32 28.73 -1.17
C GLN A 507 -9.99 28.52 -0.43
N ARG A 508 -9.56 27.27 -0.24
CA ARG A 508 -8.26 26.94 0.36
C ARG A 508 -7.12 27.42 -0.51
N ARG A 509 -6.09 28.00 0.10
CA ARG A 509 -4.95 28.60 -0.61
C ARG A 509 -3.64 28.06 -0.09
N VAL A 510 -2.64 28.02 -0.97
CA VAL A 510 -1.26 27.78 -0.58
C VAL A 510 -0.72 29.04 0.10
N VAL A 511 -0.64 29.01 1.44
CA VAL A 511 -0.22 30.20 2.22
C VAL A 511 1.18 30.05 2.82
N THR A 512 1.66 28.83 3.06
CA THR A 512 2.99 28.62 3.65
C THR A 512 4.03 28.45 2.56
N ARG A 513 5.22 28.99 2.82
CA ARG A 513 6.37 28.81 1.94
C ARG A 513 6.85 27.35 1.89
N GLU A 514 6.49 26.57 2.89
CA GLU A 514 6.88 25.16 3.02
C GLU A 514 6.24 24.31 1.93
N MET A 515 5.00 24.64 1.51
CA MET A 515 4.34 23.94 0.40
C MET A 515 4.97 24.22 -0.96
N VAL A 516 5.76 25.29 -1.11
CA VAL A 516 6.35 25.63 -2.40
C VAL A 516 7.44 24.63 -2.73
N GLY A 517 7.27 23.90 -3.83
CA GLY A 517 8.11 22.78 -4.23
C GLY A 517 7.48 21.42 -3.95
N ASP A 518 6.41 21.37 -3.14
CA ASP A 518 5.68 20.14 -2.89
C ASP A 518 4.80 19.78 -4.08
N GLU A 519 4.61 18.48 -4.27
CA GLU A 519 3.82 17.93 -5.37
C GLU A 519 2.32 17.89 -5.02
N TYR A 520 1.47 17.93 -6.04
CA TYR A 520 0.06 17.59 -5.91
C TYR A 520 -0.43 16.91 -7.18
N TYR A 521 -1.53 16.16 -7.07
CA TYR A 521 -2.08 15.39 -8.18
C TYR A 521 -3.49 15.86 -8.53
N GLN A 522 -3.77 16.02 -9.82
CA GLN A 522 -5.11 16.30 -10.33
C GLN A 522 -5.39 15.44 -11.56
N ARG A 523 -6.47 14.65 -11.54
CA ARG A 523 -6.78 13.66 -12.60
C ARG A 523 -5.57 12.76 -12.94
N GLY A 524 -4.85 12.36 -11.89
CA GLY A 524 -3.64 11.55 -11.98
C GLY A 524 -2.43 12.21 -12.64
N GLN A 525 -2.50 13.49 -13.03
CA GLN A 525 -1.32 14.23 -13.48
C GLN A 525 -0.61 14.85 -12.30
N ARG A 526 0.73 14.85 -12.33
CA ARG A 526 1.58 15.40 -11.29
C ARG A 526 1.86 16.86 -11.55
N PHE A 527 1.71 17.67 -10.51
CA PHE A 527 1.99 19.10 -10.52
C PHE A 527 2.82 19.48 -9.29
N ILE A 528 3.39 20.69 -9.31
CA ILE A 528 4.20 21.23 -8.20
C ILE A 528 3.62 22.58 -7.80
N TYR A 529 3.58 22.88 -6.49
CA TYR A 529 3.22 24.21 -6.01
C TYR A 529 4.40 25.19 -6.20
N TYR A 530 4.13 26.37 -6.79
CA TYR A 530 5.15 27.38 -7.10
C TYR A 530 4.98 28.67 -6.28
N ASP A 531 6.08 29.40 -6.09
CA ASP A 531 6.12 30.67 -5.31
C ASP A 531 5.55 31.89 -6.05
N GLY A 532 5.08 31.71 -7.29
CA GLY A 532 4.51 32.76 -8.14
C GLY A 532 5.53 33.55 -8.97
N THR A 533 6.83 33.25 -8.89
CA THR A 533 7.86 33.85 -9.78
C THR A 533 8.03 33.14 -11.13
N THR A 534 7.53 31.91 -11.27
CA THR A 534 7.51 31.11 -12.50
C THR A 534 6.08 31.01 -13.03
N SER A 535 5.91 31.05 -14.35
CA SER A 535 4.60 30.93 -15.02
C SER A 535 3.89 29.64 -14.59
N ASP A 536 2.66 29.79 -14.12
CA ASP A 536 1.76 28.70 -13.72
C ASP A 536 1.46 27.75 -14.90
N PRO A 537 1.82 26.45 -14.81
CA PRO A 537 1.55 25.47 -15.86
C PRO A 537 0.06 25.09 -15.99
N ASP A 538 -0.78 25.36 -14.99
CA ASP A 538 -2.21 24.99 -14.99
C ASP A 538 -3.06 25.84 -15.94
N THR A 539 -2.55 26.99 -16.36
CA THR A 539 -3.27 27.84 -17.32
C THR A 539 -2.85 27.51 -18.75
N GLY A 540 -3.37 26.41 -19.28
CA GLY A 540 -3.50 26.19 -20.74
C GLY A 540 -4.34 27.26 -21.47
N ILE A 541 -4.62 28.39 -20.80
CA ILE A 541 -5.29 29.59 -21.28
C ILE A 541 -4.23 30.69 -21.39
N ASN A 542 -3.98 31.16 -22.62
CA ASN A 542 -3.32 32.45 -22.88
C ASN A 542 -4.08 33.58 -22.15
N TYR A 543 -3.71 33.90 -20.91
CA TYR A 543 -4.05 35.19 -20.31
C TYR A 543 -3.22 36.26 -21.03
N GLY A 544 -3.87 36.96 -21.96
CA GLY A 544 -3.24 37.91 -22.87
C GLY A 544 -2.30 38.90 -22.17
N THR A 545 -1.01 38.82 -22.50
CA THR A 545 0.01 39.89 -22.55
C THR A 545 0.15 40.88 -21.39
N SER A 546 -0.38 40.62 -20.20
CA SER A 546 -0.02 41.40 -19.01
C SER A 546 0.17 40.52 -17.80
N ILE A 547 1.38 39.98 -17.69
CA ILE A 547 1.95 39.47 -16.44
C ILE A 547 2.19 40.69 -15.53
N PRO A 548 1.61 40.76 -14.32
CA PRO A 548 1.93 41.80 -13.36
C PRO A 548 3.40 41.69 -12.96
N VAL A 549 4.09 42.83 -13.00
CA VAL A 549 5.49 42.93 -12.60
C VAL A 549 5.52 42.97 -11.07
N SER A 550 6.16 41.97 -10.44
CA SER A 550 6.36 41.73 -9.00
C SER A 550 5.24 40.91 -8.32
N PRO A 551 5.54 39.73 -7.73
CA PRO A 551 4.55 38.98 -6.97
C PRO A 551 4.30 39.73 -5.66
N THR A 552 3.08 40.25 -5.50
CA THR A 552 2.57 40.74 -4.23
C THR A 552 1.57 39.75 -3.70
N LYS A 553 2.01 38.69 -3.00
CA LYS A 553 1.22 37.90 -2.04
C LYS A 553 -0.28 37.73 -2.40
N ASP A 554 -0.58 37.43 -3.65
CA ASP A 554 -1.93 37.20 -4.17
C ASP A 554 -2.05 35.73 -4.59
N ASN A 555 -2.49 34.87 -3.67
CA ASN A 555 -3.90 34.49 -3.51
C ASN A 555 -4.50 33.56 -4.60
N THR A 556 -3.75 33.12 -5.62
CA THR A 556 -4.34 32.36 -6.74
C THR A 556 -4.08 30.85 -6.73
N HIS A 557 -3.09 30.34 -5.99
CA HIS A 557 -2.86 28.90 -5.93
C HIS A 557 -3.82 28.25 -4.93
N ARG A 558 -4.80 27.52 -5.46
CA ARG A 558 -5.71 26.69 -4.67
C ARG A 558 -4.93 25.51 -4.09
N GLU A 559 -5.08 25.28 -2.79
CA GLU A 559 -4.60 24.03 -2.18
C GLU A 559 -5.48 22.86 -2.65
N ARG A 560 -4.85 21.80 -3.15
CA ARG A 560 -5.50 20.55 -3.54
C ARG A 560 -5.28 19.47 -2.47
N PRO A 561 -6.23 18.54 -2.27
CA PRO A 561 -6.03 17.42 -1.36
C PRO A 561 -4.89 16.51 -1.83
N LEU A 562 -4.16 15.94 -0.88
CA LEU A 562 -3.08 14.96 -1.11
C LEU A 562 -3.66 13.55 -1.31
N LYS A 563 -4.70 13.21 -0.57
CA LYS A 563 -5.40 11.93 -0.64
C LYS A 563 -6.91 12.15 -0.61
N THR A 564 -7.61 11.40 -1.46
CA THR A 564 -9.06 11.39 -1.57
C THR A 564 -9.58 9.96 -1.36
N VAL A 565 -10.41 9.74 -0.35
CA VAL A 565 -11.09 8.47 -0.10
C VAL A 565 -12.54 8.58 -0.53
N ILE A 566 -13.01 7.64 -1.35
CA ILE A 566 -14.36 7.65 -1.93
C ILE A 566 -15.04 6.33 -1.60
N ALA A 567 -16.23 6.39 -1.03
CA ALA A 567 -17.12 5.24 -0.86
C ALA A 567 -18.43 5.48 -1.62
N LYS A 568 -18.68 4.68 -2.67
CA LYS A 568 -19.83 4.88 -3.56
C LYS A 568 -21.02 3.99 -3.20
N ASP A 569 -22.20 4.44 -3.62
CA ASP A 569 -23.48 3.70 -3.57
C ASP A 569 -23.85 3.25 -2.15
N LEU A 570 -23.67 4.16 -1.20
CA LEU A 570 -24.01 4.01 0.20
C LEU A 570 -25.52 3.91 0.38
N ARG A 571 -25.91 2.98 1.26
CA ARG A 571 -27.28 2.84 1.75
C ARG A 571 -27.30 2.98 3.25
N ILE A 572 -28.17 3.84 3.78
CA ILE A 572 -28.36 3.96 5.22
C ILE A 572 -28.97 2.67 5.75
N THR A 573 -28.41 2.18 6.85
CA THR A 573 -28.79 0.93 7.52
C THR A 573 -29.18 1.12 8.97
N ASP A 574 -28.59 2.11 9.63
CA ASP A 574 -28.88 2.42 11.02
C ASP A 574 -28.78 3.92 11.28
N GLU A 575 -29.54 4.36 12.27
CA GLU A 575 -29.48 5.70 12.85
C GLU A 575 -29.64 5.58 14.36
N ALA A 576 -28.66 6.13 15.08
CA ALA A 576 -28.69 6.23 16.53
C ALA A 576 -28.64 7.69 16.95
N TYR A 577 -29.45 8.05 17.96
CA TYR A 577 -29.45 9.38 18.56
C TYR A 577 -29.30 9.26 20.06
N ASN A 578 -28.35 9.99 20.63
CA ASN A 578 -28.13 10.07 22.07
C ASN A 578 -28.31 11.51 22.54
N LEU A 579 -29.27 11.70 23.46
CA LEU A 579 -29.51 12.95 24.15
C LEU A 579 -29.30 12.74 25.65
N THR A 580 -28.15 13.19 26.14
CA THR A 580 -27.80 13.10 27.56
C THR A 580 -27.80 14.50 28.19
N LEU A 581 -28.39 14.61 29.39
CA LEU A 581 -28.39 15.84 30.19
C LEU A 581 -26.99 16.08 30.78
N GLY A 582 -26.09 16.67 30.00
CA GLY A 582 -24.73 16.99 30.42
C GLY A 582 -23.66 16.88 29.32
N GLU A 583 -24.00 16.27 28.20
CA GLU A 583 -23.12 16.10 27.05
C GLU A 583 -23.81 16.68 25.79
N ASN A 584 -23.04 16.95 24.74
CA ASN A 584 -23.61 17.41 23.47
C ASN A 584 -24.46 16.29 22.87
N ALA A 585 -25.59 16.65 22.24
CA ALA A 585 -26.39 15.68 21.50
C ALA A 585 -25.56 15.12 20.32
N THR A 586 -25.45 13.80 20.26
CA THR A 586 -24.74 13.10 19.19
C THR A 586 -25.73 12.29 18.37
N GLN A 587 -25.52 12.31 17.05
CA GLN A 587 -26.24 11.49 16.11
C GLN A 587 -25.24 10.70 15.28
N THR A 588 -25.52 9.42 15.09
CA THR A 588 -24.66 8.49 14.38
C THR A 588 -25.46 7.84 13.27
N TYR A 589 -24.92 7.85 12.06
CA TYR A 589 -25.49 7.18 10.89
C TYR A 589 -24.59 6.04 10.46
N GLY A 590 -25.20 4.87 10.25
CA GLY A 590 -24.53 3.69 9.71
C GLY A 590 -24.95 3.45 8.27
N PHE A 591 -23.98 3.44 7.35
CA PHE A 591 -24.18 3.11 5.94
C PHE A 591 -23.55 1.78 5.59
N ARG A 592 -24.06 1.14 4.53
CA ARG A 592 -23.45 -0.02 3.89
C ARG A 592 -23.36 0.18 2.39
N GLY A 593 -22.29 -0.35 1.81
CA GLY A 593 -22.15 -0.47 0.37
C GLY A 593 -21.40 -1.76 0.00
N THR A 594 -21.13 -1.93 -1.29
CA THR A 594 -20.43 -3.11 -1.80
C THR A 594 -19.38 -2.75 -2.85
N ASN A 595 -18.18 -3.32 -2.74
CA ASN A 595 -17.08 -3.31 -3.74
C ASN A 595 -16.53 -1.95 -4.21
N ARG A 596 -17.15 -0.82 -3.87
CA ARG A 596 -16.86 0.49 -4.49
C ARG A 596 -16.30 1.49 -3.49
N VAL A 597 -15.22 1.09 -2.82
CA VAL A 597 -14.40 2.01 -2.04
C VAL A 597 -13.04 2.15 -2.70
N PHE A 598 -12.60 3.39 -2.86
CA PHE A 598 -11.40 3.79 -3.57
C PHE A 598 -10.60 4.77 -2.71
N ALA A 599 -9.28 4.65 -2.72
CA ALA A 599 -8.37 5.67 -2.23
C ALA A 599 -7.55 6.18 -3.42
N VAL A 600 -7.59 7.48 -3.67
CA VAL A 600 -6.99 8.14 -4.83
C VAL A 600 -5.95 9.15 -4.35
N LEU A 601 -4.83 9.23 -5.05
CA LEU A 601 -3.82 10.26 -4.84
C LEU A 601 -4.28 11.55 -5.50
N GLY A 602 -4.27 12.64 -4.74
CA GLY A 602 -4.68 13.95 -5.22
C GLY A 602 -6.18 14.21 -5.19
N GLU A 603 -6.59 15.23 -5.95
CA GLU A 603 -8.00 15.63 -6.12
C GLU A 603 -8.71 14.78 -7.18
N VAL A 604 -9.95 14.44 -6.85
CA VAL A 604 -10.91 13.91 -7.81
C VAL A 604 -11.90 15.00 -8.19
N ASP A 605 -11.99 15.29 -9.50
CA ASP A 605 -12.93 16.26 -10.03
C ASP A 605 -14.38 15.82 -9.78
N THR A 606 -15.25 16.78 -9.48
CA THR A 606 -16.65 16.51 -9.13
C THR A 606 -17.42 15.81 -10.25
N GLY A 607 -17.14 16.15 -11.52
CA GLY A 607 -17.73 15.47 -12.68
C GLY A 607 -17.35 14.00 -12.77
N ASP A 608 -16.14 13.63 -12.32
CA ASP A 608 -15.64 12.26 -12.34
C ASP A 608 -16.21 11.44 -11.17
N LEU A 609 -16.51 12.08 -10.03
CA LEU A 609 -17.23 11.45 -8.90
C LEU A 609 -18.63 10.97 -9.30
N VAL A 610 -19.39 11.81 -10.02
CA VAL A 610 -20.78 11.53 -10.40
C VAL A 610 -20.93 10.69 -11.68
N ALA A 611 -19.82 10.36 -12.35
CA ALA A 611 -19.84 9.53 -13.55
C ALA A 611 -20.41 8.13 -13.28
N ASP A 612 -21.09 7.58 -14.29
CA ASP A 612 -21.71 6.26 -14.33
C ASP A 612 -21.20 5.53 -15.59
N PRO A 613 -20.54 4.36 -15.48
CA PRO A 613 -20.36 3.51 -14.29
C PRO A 613 -19.40 4.05 -13.21
N GLY A 614 -18.66 5.11 -13.51
CA GLY A 614 -17.75 5.78 -12.56
C GLY A 614 -16.37 5.13 -12.51
N PHE A 615 -15.78 5.08 -11.31
CA PHE A 615 -14.46 4.50 -11.06
C PHE A 615 -14.46 2.99 -11.33
N GLN A 616 -13.47 2.56 -12.11
CA GLN A 616 -13.18 1.17 -12.44
C GLN A 616 -11.69 0.90 -12.26
N VAL A 617 -11.35 -0.36 -11.95
CA VAL A 617 -9.94 -0.80 -11.95
C VAL A 617 -9.50 -1.01 -13.39
N ASN A 618 -8.38 -0.40 -13.76
CA ASN A 618 -7.74 -0.62 -15.05
C ASN A 618 -7.14 -2.04 -15.08
N PRO A 619 -7.61 -2.95 -15.97
CA PRO A 619 -7.04 -4.29 -16.06
C PRO A 619 -5.60 -4.31 -16.57
N ASP A 620 -5.17 -3.26 -17.28
CA ASP A 620 -3.85 -3.16 -17.89
C ASP A 620 -2.81 -2.47 -16.99
N ALA A 621 -3.22 -2.01 -15.79
CA ALA A 621 -2.34 -1.32 -14.88
C ALA A 621 -1.24 -2.24 -14.32
N PRO A 622 -0.02 -1.70 -14.13
CA PRO A 622 1.09 -2.44 -13.55
C PRO A 622 0.79 -2.88 -12.11
N ARG A 623 1.16 -4.12 -11.76
CA ARG A 623 1.04 -4.67 -10.39
C ARG A 623 2.39 -5.24 -9.97
N ILE A 624 2.65 -5.31 -8.66
CA ILE A 624 3.80 -6.05 -8.13
C ILE A 624 3.46 -7.53 -8.34
N PHE A 625 4.18 -8.20 -9.23
CA PHE A 625 3.98 -9.63 -9.46
C PHE A 625 5.10 -10.46 -8.85
#